data_AF-A0A415KL38-F1
#
_entry.id   AF-A0A415KL38-F1
#
_cell.length_a   1.000
_cell.length_b   1.000
_cell.length_c   1.000
_cell.angle_alpha   90.00
_cell.angle_beta   90.00
_cell.angle_gamma   90.00
#
_symmetry.space_group_name_H-M   'P 1'
#
loop_
_entity.id
_entity.type
_entity.pdbx_description
1 polymer ?
#
loop_
_entity_poly.entity_id
_entity_poly.type
_entity_poly.pdbx_seq_one_letter_code
_entity_poly.pdbx_strand_id
1 'polypeptide(L)'
;MNYYRVHSRDNDTCFYYDKDEQVQLEYCPTCGLLTNREKAREQSIAIYRKKGKYLMSDTWDGETIVSERFVEIYNKYNLKGLDFIPLPKSPHYFLLRCNNIVRYDYDYNTNLYMKDKCPTCNQWYEICPQGILNIRMEDEAIMEADTFYVSDIIIGEKVARRRILYATDNIPSYFKIEKGRIFFNKIERVR
;
A
#
# COMPACT_ATOMS: atom_id res chain seq x y z
N MET A 1 -3.42 -1.53 22.08
CA MET A 1 -4.02 -1.64 20.75
C MET A 1 -3.22 -2.67 19.96
N ASN A 2 -3.89 -3.52 19.19
CA ASN A 2 -3.18 -4.41 18.27
C ASN A 2 -3.14 -3.76 16.88
N TYR A 3 -2.05 -3.96 16.16
CA TYR A 3 -1.99 -3.60 14.75
C TYR A 3 -1.31 -4.69 13.94
N TYR A 4 -1.64 -4.69 12.65
CA TYR A 4 -1.32 -5.77 11.73
C TYR A 4 -0.77 -5.17 10.45
N ARG A 5 0.27 -5.79 9.89
CA ARG A 5 0.64 -5.56 8.49
C ARG A 5 -0.42 -6.19 7.60
N VAL A 6 -1.04 -5.38 6.74
CA VAL A 6 -1.93 -5.85 5.68
C VAL A 6 -1.10 -6.10 4.43
N HIS A 7 -1.33 -7.26 3.80
CA HIS A 7 -0.72 -7.56 2.51
C HIS A 7 -1.63 -8.48 1.71
N SER A 8 -1.40 -8.51 0.40
CA SER A 8 -2.22 -9.27 -0.52
C SER A 8 -1.36 -10.04 -1.52
N ARG A 9 -2.02 -10.79 -2.40
CA ARG A 9 -1.33 -11.48 -3.49
C ARG A 9 -1.09 -10.49 -4.61
N ASP A 10 -0.02 -10.72 -5.35
CA ASP A 10 0.16 -10.10 -6.65
C ASP A 10 -0.95 -10.55 -7.61
N ASN A 11 -1.38 -9.66 -8.51
CA ASN A 11 -2.40 -9.96 -9.53
C ASN A 11 -1.83 -10.11 -10.95
N ASP A 12 -0.51 -10.19 -11.10
CA ASP A 12 0.22 -10.36 -12.35
C ASP A 12 -0.05 -9.22 -13.36
N THR A 13 -0.24 -8.00 -12.85
CA THR A 13 -0.41 -6.80 -13.67
C THR A 13 0.45 -5.65 -13.17
N CYS A 14 0.76 -4.72 -14.09
CA CYS A 14 1.30 -3.41 -13.76
C CYS A 14 0.17 -2.38 -13.86
N PHE A 15 0.05 -1.51 -12.87
CA PHE A 15 -0.90 -0.41 -12.87
C PHE A 15 -0.55 0.66 -13.92
N TYR A 16 0.74 0.96 -14.06
CA TYR A 16 1.27 1.99 -14.96
C TYR A 16 1.60 1.48 -16.37
N TYR A 17 1.31 0.20 -16.68
CA TYR A 17 1.61 -0.33 -18.00
C TYR A 17 0.58 0.13 -19.01
N ASP A 18 1.04 0.91 -19.97
CA ASP A 18 0.23 1.43 -21.05
C ASP A 18 0.92 1.19 -22.39
N LYS A 19 0.24 0.47 -23.28
CA LYS A 19 0.73 0.22 -24.65
C LYS A 19 0.50 1.41 -25.56
N ASP A 20 -0.47 2.25 -25.24
CA ASP A 20 -0.91 3.35 -26.07
C ASP A 20 -0.30 4.70 -25.60
N GLU A 21 0.65 4.65 -24.66
CA GLU A 21 1.41 5.80 -24.13
C GLU A 21 0.54 6.98 -23.60
N GLN A 22 -0.67 6.69 -23.12
CA GLN A 22 -1.57 7.64 -22.46
C GLN A 22 -1.09 8.00 -21.04
N VAL A 23 -0.37 7.10 -20.37
CA VAL A 23 0.27 7.37 -19.07
C VAL A 23 1.67 7.95 -19.27
N GLN A 24 1.85 9.19 -18.82
CA GLN A 24 3.13 9.88 -18.85
C GLN A 24 3.96 9.51 -17.62
N LEU A 25 5.03 8.75 -17.81
CA LEU A 25 5.96 8.37 -16.74
C LEU A 25 7.22 9.22 -16.81
N GLU A 26 7.51 9.94 -15.72
CA GLU A 26 8.69 10.79 -15.58
C GLU A 26 9.67 10.14 -14.61
N TYR A 27 10.86 9.82 -15.09
CA TYR A 27 11.90 9.16 -14.31
C TYR A 27 13.01 10.13 -13.96
N CYS A 28 13.59 9.96 -12.76
CA CYS A 28 14.79 10.69 -12.38
C CYS A 28 15.94 10.30 -13.31
N PRO A 29 16.64 11.26 -13.94
CA PRO A 29 17.72 10.95 -14.88
C PRO A 29 18.92 10.28 -14.20
N THR A 30 19.09 10.50 -12.89
CA THR A 30 20.23 9.98 -12.12
C THR A 30 20.02 8.55 -11.63
N CYS A 31 18.83 8.22 -11.12
CA CYS A 31 18.56 6.92 -10.48
C CYS A 31 17.48 6.09 -11.17
N GLY A 32 16.81 6.62 -12.21
CA GLY A 32 15.77 5.92 -12.96
C GLY A 32 14.48 5.65 -12.18
N LEU A 33 14.31 6.21 -10.98
CA LEU A 33 13.08 6.06 -10.20
C LEU A 33 11.97 6.96 -10.75
N LEU A 34 10.73 6.48 -10.71
CA LEU A 34 9.55 7.27 -11.05
C LEU A 34 9.41 8.46 -10.08
N THR A 35 9.27 9.67 -10.63
CA THR A 35 9.21 10.93 -9.88
C THR A 35 7.82 11.54 -9.85
N ASN A 36 6.99 11.26 -10.86
CA ASN A 36 5.63 11.79 -11.00
C ASN A 36 4.54 10.77 -10.64
N ARG A 37 4.77 9.92 -9.63
CA ARG A 37 3.91 8.77 -9.29
C ARG A 37 2.43 9.11 -9.13
N GLU A 38 2.10 10.20 -8.44
CA GLU A 38 0.71 10.62 -8.23
C GLU A 38 0.00 10.95 -9.56
N LYS A 39 0.64 11.76 -10.41
CA LYS A 39 0.14 12.09 -11.76
C LYS A 39 -0.01 10.84 -12.64
N ALA A 40 0.98 9.94 -12.61
CA ALA A 40 0.92 8.67 -13.32
C ALA A 40 -0.24 7.79 -12.82
N ARG A 41 -0.50 7.79 -11.51
CA ARG A 41 -1.61 7.04 -10.89
C ARG A 41 -2.95 7.57 -11.35
N GLU A 42 -3.12 8.90 -11.37
CA GLU A 42 -4.32 9.57 -11.86
C GLU A 42 -4.65 9.21 -13.32
N GLN A 43 -3.64 9.23 -14.19
CA GLN A 43 -3.80 8.84 -15.60
C GLN A 43 -4.14 7.35 -15.74
N SER A 44 -3.49 6.49 -14.96
CA SER A 44 -3.63 5.04 -15.03
C SER A 44 -5.02 4.55 -14.61
N ILE A 45 -5.72 5.26 -13.72
CA ILE A 45 -7.10 4.93 -13.30
C ILE A 45 -8.03 4.76 -14.50
N ALA A 46 -7.92 5.65 -15.51
CA ALA A 46 -8.82 5.67 -16.65
C ALA A 46 -8.65 4.47 -17.60
N ILE A 47 -7.49 3.81 -17.58
CA ILE A 47 -7.13 2.78 -18.55
C ILE A 47 -6.93 1.39 -17.93
N TYR A 48 -6.69 1.30 -16.61
CA TYR A 48 -6.32 0.07 -15.95
C TYR A 48 -7.42 -1.00 -16.01
N ARG A 49 -7.02 -2.20 -16.44
CA ARG A 49 -7.89 -3.40 -16.53
C ARG A 49 -7.43 -4.47 -15.55
N LYS A 50 -8.21 -4.65 -14.49
CA LYS A 50 -7.99 -5.65 -13.46
C LYS A 50 -8.13 -7.06 -14.04
N LYS A 51 -7.17 -7.92 -13.74
CA LYS A 51 -7.23 -9.38 -13.99
C LYS A 51 -7.45 -10.16 -12.70
N GLY A 52 -8.17 -11.28 -12.80
CA GLY A 52 -8.45 -12.17 -11.66
C GLY A 52 -9.47 -11.63 -10.66
N LYS A 53 -10.11 -12.56 -9.93
CA LYS A 53 -11.16 -12.27 -8.94
C LYS A 53 -10.58 -12.31 -7.53
N TYR A 54 -9.99 -11.21 -7.09
CA TYR A 54 -9.40 -11.07 -5.76
C TYR A 54 -10.15 -10.00 -4.96
N LEU A 55 -10.31 -10.24 -3.66
CA LEU A 55 -10.90 -9.26 -2.75
C LEU A 55 -9.99 -8.02 -2.62
N MET A 56 -8.69 -8.28 -2.50
CA MET A 56 -7.59 -7.32 -2.49
C MET A 56 -6.41 -7.97 -3.22
N SER A 57 -5.70 -7.20 -4.03
CA SER A 57 -4.48 -7.66 -4.71
C SER A 57 -3.57 -6.49 -5.07
N ASP A 58 -2.27 -6.73 -5.09
CA ASP A 58 -1.25 -5.75 -5.44
C ASP A 58 -0.84 -5.91 -6.90
N THR A 59 -0.43 -4.81 -7.53
CA THR A 59 0.23 -4.78 -8.84
C THR A 59 1.75 -4.81 -8.67
N TRP A 60 2.50 -5.20 -9.72
CA TRP A 60 3.98 -5.25 -9.69
C TRP A 60 4.65 -3.91 -9.41
N ASP A 61 3.98 -2.80 -9.71
CA ASP A 61 4.43 -1.44 -9.43
C ASP A 61 3.93 -0.87 -8.09
N GLY A 62 3.28 -1.71 -7.28
CA GLY A 62 3.02 -1.44 -5.87
C GLY A 62 1.74 -0.65 -5.59
N GLU A 63 0.78 -0.64 -6.51
CA GLU A 63 -0.58 -0.15 -6.27
C GLU A 63 -1.48 -1.30 -5.79
N THR A 64 -2.44 -1.00 -4.93
CA THR A 64 -3.36 -2.00 -4.39
C THR A 64 -4.76 -1.81 -4.96
N ILE A 65 -5.35 -2.89 -5.47
CA ILE A 65 -6.70 -2.91 -6.04
C ILE A 65 -7.59 -3.77 -5.16
N VAL A 66 -8.79 -3.26 -4.85
CA VAL A 66 -9.81 -3.95 -4.07
C VAL A 66 -11.11 -4.11 -4.86
N SER A 67 -11.86 -5.15 -4.57
CA SER A 67 -13.20 -5.38 -5.17
C SER A 67 -14.30 -4.63 -4.42
N GLU A 68 -15.46 -4.46 -5.05
CA GLU A 68 -16.69 -3.94 -4.42
C GLU A 68 -17.03 -4.67 -3.12
N ARG A 69 -16.88 -6.00 -3.09
CA ARG A 69 -17.08 -6.78 -1.86
C ARG A 69 -16.16 -6.36 -0.71
N PHE A 70 -14.94 -5.87 -0.99
CA PHE A 70 -14.08 -5.33 0.06
C PHE A 70 -14.70 -4.06 0.64
N VAL A 71 -15.19 -3.18 -0.24
CA VAL A 71 -15.84 -1.91 0.13
C VAL A 71 -17.12 -2.17 0.92
N GLU A 72 -17.89 -3.19 0.56
CA GLU A 72 -19.07 -3.62 1.31
C GLU A 72 -18.70 -4.06 2.74
N ILE A 73 -17.67 -4.89 2.91
CA ILE A 73 -17.18 -5.29 4.24
C ILE A 73 -16.70 -4.07 5.02
N TYR A 74 -15.92 -3.19 4.38
CA TYR A 74 -15.42 -1.96 4.98
C TYR A 74 -16.54 -1.08 5.52
N ASN A 75 -17.58 -0.85 4.72
CA ASN A 75 -18.74 -0.05 5.11
C ASN A 75 -19.60 -0.75 6.17
N LYS A 76 -19.83 -2.06 6.05
CA LYS A 76 -20.62 -2.85 7.00
C LYS A 76 -20.11 -2.72 8.44
N TYR A 77 -18.80 -2.68 8.62
CA TYR A 77 -18.16 -2.57 9.93
C TYR A 77 -17.75 -1.14 10.30
N ASN A 78 -18.14 -0.14 9.51
CA ASN A 78 -17.77 1.27 9.71
C ASN A 78 -16.26 1.49 9.91
N LEU A 79 -15.45 0.78 9.11
CA LEU A 79 -14.00 0.91 9.16
C LEU A 79 -13.58 2.30 8.64
N LYS A 80 -12.38 2.75 9.02
CA LYS A 80 -11.89 4.11 8.68
C LYS A 80 -10.53 4.10 7.98
N GLY A 81 -10.18 5.24 7.38
CA GLY A 81 -8.84 5.51 6.86
C GLY A 81 -8.53 5.05 5.45
N LEU A 82 -9.52 4.56 4.69
CA LEU A 82 -9.36 4.15 3.30
C LEU A 82 -10.30 4.94 2.40
N ASP A 83 -9.80 5.31 1.23
CA ASP A 83 -10.56 5.85 0.11
C ASP A 83 -10.54 4.87 -1.05
N PHE A 84 -11.63 4.81 -1.81
CA PHE A 84 -11.81 3.88 -2.92
C PHE A 84 -12.05 4.64 -4.21
N ILE A 85 -11.07 4.62 -5.12
CA ILE A 85 -11.16 5.33 -6.39
C ILE A 85 -11.66 4.35 -7.47
N PRO A 86 -12.84 4.56 -8.08
CA PRO A 86 -13.38 3.65 -9.08
C PRO A 86 -12.45 3.50 -10.29
N LEU A 87 -12.37 2.29 -10.85
CA LEU A 87 -11.61 1.99 -12.06
C LEU A 87 -12.58 1.79 -13.24
N PRO A 88 -12.76 2.77 -14.15
CA PRO A 88 -13.82 2.73 -15.16
C PRO A 88 -13.75 1.53 -16.12
N LYS A 89 -12.53 1.03 -16.41
CA LYS A 89 -12.33 -0.16 -17.27
C LYS A 89 -12.39 -1.48 -16.49
N SER A 90 -12.61 -1.43 -15.19
CA SER A 90 -12.72 -2.57 -14.28
C SER A 90 -13.92 -2.40 -13.33
N PRO A 91 -15.17 -2.54 -13.83
CA PRO A 91 -16.36 -2.40 -12.98
C PRO A 91 -16.27 -3.28 -11.74
N HIS A 92 -16.79 -2.77 -10.61
CA HIS A 92 -16.72 -3.42 -9.29
C HIS A 92 -15.30 -3.53 -8.70
N TYR A 93 -14.33 -2.77 -9.20
CA TYR A 93 -13.00 -2.66 -8.62
C TYR A 93 -12.58 -1.21 -8.42
N PHE A 94 -11.75 -1.03 -7.41
CA PHE A 94 -11.31 0.27 -6.93
C PHE A 94 -9.82 0.23 -6.66
N LEU A 95 -9.13 1.31 -7.02
CA LEU A 95 -7.80 1.60 -6.52
C LEU A 95 -7.94 2.00 -5.04
N LEU A 96 -7.15 1.35 -4.18
CA LEU A 96 -7.13 1.62 -2.76
C LEU A 96 -6.19 2.79 -2.46
N ARG A 97 -6.68 3.79 -1.72
CA ARG A 97 -5.88 4.88 -1.19
C ARG A 97 -6.02 4.95 0.33
N CYS A 98 -4.93 5.28 1.02
CA CYS A 98 -4.93 5.52 2.45
C CYS A 98 -4.09 6.77 2.72
N ASN A 99 -4.67 7.75 3.41
CA ASN A 99 -4.02 9.03 3.71
C ASN A 99 -3.69 9.18 5.21
N ASN A 100 -4.06 8.20 6.04
CA ASN A 100 -3.71 8.16 7.45
C ASN A 100 -2.25 7.72 7.59
N ILE A 101 -1.33 8.68 7.60
CA ILE A 101 0.11 8.40 7.62
C ILE A 101 0.60 8.20 9.06
N VAL A 102 1.39 7.15 9.26
CA VAL A 102 2.13 6.86 10.50
C VAL A 102 3.61 6.71 10.19
N ARG A 103 4.46 7.08 11.14
CA ARG A 103 5.91 7.05 10.99
C ARG A 103 6.44 5.65 11.23
N TYR A 104 7.29 5.20 10.32
CA TYR A 104 8.04 3.96 10.51
C TYR A 104 9.05 4.10 11.67
N ASP A 105 9.20 3.06 12.48
CA ASP A 105 10.14 3.05 13.59
C ASP A 105 11.57 2.70 13.16
N TYR A 106 12.29 3.73 12.70
CA TYR A 106 13.70 3.64 12.33
C TYR A 106 14.62 3.27 13.49
N ASP A 107 14.29 3.71 14.70
CA ASP A 107 15.16 3.55 15.87
C ASP A 107 15.11 2.12 16.39
N TYR A 108 13.92 1.50 16.29
CA TYR A 108 13.73 0.10 16.63
C TYR A 108 14.30 -0.84 15.55
N ASN A 109 14.18 -0.49 14.25
CA ASN A 109 14.80 -1.28 13.19
C ASN A 109 16.25 -0.85 12.90
N THR A 110 17.16 -1.27 13.77
CA THR A 110 18.60 -1.03 13.58
C THR A 110 19.19 -1.73 12.35
N ASN A 111 18.47 -2.66 11.73
CA ASN A 111 18.88 -3.37 10.53
C ASN A 111 18.16 -2.89 9.26
N LEU A 112 17.51 -1.72 9.29
CA LEU A 112 16.88 -1.16 8.09
C LEU A 112 17.91 -0.99 6.98
N TYR A 113 17.73 -1.73 5.89
CA TYR A 113 18.59 -1.58 4.71
C TYR A 113 18.08 -0.43 3.86
N MET A 114 18.93 0.58 3.64
CA MET A 114 18.66 1.71 2.76
C MET A 114 19.82 1.87 1.79
N LYS A 115 19.52 1.87 0.49
CA LYS A 115 20.54 1.88 -0.57
C LYS A 115 20.41 3.10 -1.47
N ASP A 116 21.56 3.71 -1.78
CA ASP A 116 21.76 4.73 -2.81
C ASP A 116 20.72 5.86 -2.78
N LYS A 117 20.85 6.75 -1.80
CA LYS A 117 20.02 7.97 -1.78
C LYS A 117 20.38 8.87 -2.95
N CYS A 118 19.43 9.08 -3.85
CA CYS A 118 19.66 9.90 -5.03
C CYS A 118 19.74 11.39 -4.67
N PRO A 119 20.82 12.10 -5.06
CA PRO A 119 20.94 13.54 -4.76
C PRO A 119 19.97 14.41 -5.56
N THR A 120 19.42 13.92 -6.68
CA THR A 120 18.55 14.69 -7.58
C THR A 120 17.10 14.66 -7.13
N CYS A 121 16.54 13.48 -6.85
CA CYS A 121 15.14 13.34 -6.43
C CYS A 121 14.95 13.08 -4.94
N ASN A 122 16.05 13.00 -4.17
CA ASN A 122 16.08 12.75 -2.72
C ASN A 122 15.42 11.41 -2.29
N GLN A 123 15.15 10.52 -3.23
CA GLN A 123 14.59 9.19 -2.97
C GLN A 123 15.72 8.17 -2.77
N TRP A 124 15.46 7.19 -1.90
CA TRP A 124 16.27 5.97 -1.81
C TRP A 124 15.92 5.01 -2.94
N TYR A 125 16.94 4.44 -3.58
CA TYR A 125 16.78 3.43 -4.62
C TYR A 125 16.11 2.15 -4.09
N GLU A 126 16.49 1.76 -2.87
CA GLU A 126 15.92 0.61 -2.17
C GLU A 126 15.75 0.91 -0.68
N ILE A 127 14.63 0.46 -0.12
CA ILE A 127 14.41 0.40 1.32
C ILE A 127 13.85 -0.99 1.65
N CYS A 128 14.59 -1.77 2.45
CA CYS A 128 14.19 -3.10 2.89
C CYS A 128 14.19 -3.18 4.44
N PRO A 129 13.01 -3.30 5.08
CA PRO A 129 12.88 -3.28 6.54
C PRO A 129 13.32 -4.56 7.28
N GLN A 130 13.95 -5.54 6.62
CA GLN A 130 14.49 -6.76 7.24
C GLN A 130 13.55 -7.46 8.27
N GLY A 131 12.24 -7.46 8.00
CA GLY A 131 11.23 -8.13 8.83
C GLY A 131 10.67 -7.30 10.00
N ILE A 132 11.23 -6.12 10.30
CA ILE A 132 10.73 -5.24 11.36
C ILE A 132 9.85 -4.16 10.72
N LEU A 133 8.56 -4.12 11.06
CA LEU A 133 7.58 -3.27 10.36
C LEU A 133 6.85 -2.31 11.30
N ASN A 134 7.44 -2.05 12.46
CA ASN A 134 6.82 -1.30 13.55
C ASN A 134 6.57 0.16 13.19
N ILE A 135 5.49 0.69 13.76
CA ILE A 135 5.14 2.11 13.72
C ILE A 135 5.80 2.78 14.93
N ARG A 136 6.26 4.02 14.85
CA ARG A 136 6.82 4.74 16.01
C ARG A 136 5.85 4.76 17.20
N MET A 137 6.40 4.64 18.42
CA MET A 137 5.61 4.53 19.65
C MET A 137 4.64 5.71 19.85
N GLU A 138 5.03 6.92 19.48
CA GLU A 138 4.17 8.10 19.62
C GLU A 138 2.96 8.03 18.69
N ASP A 139 3.12 7.47 17.50
CA ASP A 139 2.03 7.30 16.55
C ASP A 139 1.14 6.13 16.97
N GLU A 140 1.73 5.02 17.43
CA GLU A 140 0.97 3.88 18.02
C GLU A 140 0.04 4.33 19.15
N ALA A 141 0.47 5.31 19.98
CA ALA A 141 -0.27 5.79 21.13
C ALA A 141 -1.55 6.60 20.77
N ILE A 142 -1.61 7.14 19.54
CA ILE A 142 -2.73 7.98 19.08
C ILE A 142 -3.55 7.34 17.95
N MET A 143 -3.21 6.13 17.53
CA MET A 143 -4.00 5.39 16.54
C MET A 143 -5.43 5.12 17.05
N GLU A 144 -6.36 5.02 16.11
CA GLU A 144 -7.75 4.68 16.37
C GLU A 144 -7.99 3.20 16.12
N ALA A 145 -8.91 2.63 16.90
CA ALA A 145 -9.44 1.29 16.65
C ALA A 145 -10.13 1.22 15.29
N ASP A 146 -10.12 0.02 14.69
CA ASP A 146 -10.80 -0.31 13.44
C ASP A 146 -10.50 0.67 12.27
N THR A 147 -9.25 1.11 12.21
CA THR A 147 -8.75 2.11 11.27
C THR A 147 -7.52 1.59 10.52
N PHE A 148 -7.44 1.93 9.23
CA PHE A 148 -6.26 1.66 8.40
C PHE A 148 -5.29 2.85 8.39
N TYR A 149 -4.01 2.53 8.28
CA TYR A 149 -2.91 3.49 8.22
C TYR A 149 -1.86 3.06 7.20
N VAL A 150 -1.04 3.99 6.73
CA VAL A 150 0.12 3.70 5.87
C VAL A 150 1.41 4.29 6.40
N SER A 151 2.53 3.61 6.17
CA SER A 151 3.85 4.14 6.52
C SER A 151 4.20 5.40 5.72
N ASP A 152 4.93 6.31 6.35
CA ASP A 152 5.59 7.43 5.70
C ASP A 152 6.69 7.00 4.71
N ILE A 153 7.27 5.81 4.91
CA ILE A 153 8.26 5.22 4.00
C ILE A 153 7.64 4.48 2.82
N ILE A 154 8.39 4.44 1.71
CA ILE A 154 8.09 3.62 0.53
C ILE A 154 9.17 2.53 0.44
N ILE A 155 8.77 1.28 0.72
CA ILE A 155 9.65 0.10 0.69
C ILE A 155 9.73 -0.52 -0.71
N GLY A 156 10.73 -1.35 -0.94
CA GLY A 156 10.96 -2.08 -2.18
C GLY A 156 12.05 -1.45 -3.05
N GLU A 157 12.23 -1.99 -4.26
CA GLU A 157 13.28 -1.62 -5.20
C GLU A 157 12.68 -1.17 -6.54
N LYS A 158 13.21 -0.08 -7.10
CA LYS A 158 12.96 0.39 -8.48
C LYS A 158 11.48 0.57 -8.84
N VAL A 159 10.81 -0.50 -9.27
CA VAL A 159 9.41 -0.51 -9.73
C VAL A 159 8.46 -0.99 -8.64
N ALA A 160 8.80 -2.07 -7.92
CA ALA A 160 7.93 -2.70 -6.92
C ALA A 160 7.98 -1.97 -5.58
N ARG A 161 7.53 -0.71 -5.61
CA ARG A 161 7.64 0.23 -4.49
C ARG A 161 6.28 0.55 -3.92
N ARG A 162 6.11 0.44 -2.61
CA ARG A 162 4.81 0.67 -1.94
C ARG A 162 5.00 1.14 -0.50
N ARG A 163 3.98 1.79 0.05
CA ARG A 163 3.88 1.99 1.50
C ARG A 163 3.45 0.70 2.19
N ILE A 164 3.79 0.56 3.46
CA ILE A 164 3.29 -0.52 4.29
C ILE A 164 1.89 -0.14 4.73
N LEU A 165 0.91 -0.99 4.45
CA LEU A 165 -0.47 -0.83 4.92
C LEU A 165 -0.64 -1.53 6.27
N TYR A 166 -1.27 -0.82 7.20
CA TYR A 166 -1.57 -1.29 8.55
C TYR A 166 -3.08 -1.28 8.80
N ALA A 167 -3.52 -2.21 9.65
CA ALA A 167 -4.88 -2.27 10.17
C ALA A 167 -4.84 -2.43 11.68
N THR A 168 -5.79 -1.84 12.40
CA THR A 168 -5.90 -1.96 13.86
C THR A 168 -6.99 -2.93 14.32
N ASP A 169 -6.79 -3.46 15.52
CA ASP A 169 -7.74 -4.18 16.34
C ASP A 169 -8.58 -5.25 15.61
N ASN A 170 -9.88 -5.03 15.39
CA ASN A 170 -10.82 -6.08 15.00
C ASN A 170 -10.87 -6.33 13.49
N ILE A 171 -10.21 -5.49 12.68
CA ILE A 171 -10.23 -5.58 11.21
C ILE A 171 -9.93 -7.01 10.71
N PRO A 172 -8.88 -7.73 11.16
CA PRO A 172 -8.63 -9.09 10.69
C PRO A 172 -9.80 -10.05 10.97
N SER A 173 -10.45 -9.90 12.12
CA SER A 173 -11.59 -10.72 12.53
C SER A 173 -12.81 -10.47 11.64
N TYR A 174 -13.10 -9.21 11.30
CA TYR A 174 -14.20 -8.86 10.40
C TYR A 174 -14.03 -9.47 9.01
N PHE A 175 -12.85 -9.32 8.40
CA PHE A 175 -12.56 -9.94 7.11
C PHE A 175 -12.60 -11.47 7.18
N LYS A 176 -12.18 -12.07 8.31
CA LYS A 176 -12.29 -13.53 8.51
C LYS A 176 -13.75 -14.00 8.59
N ILE A 177 -14.60 -13.31 9.35
CA ILE A 177 -16.04 -13.60 9.47
C ILE A 177 -16.72 -13.57 8.09
N GLU A 178 -16.39 -12.54 7.31
CA GLU A 178 -16.92 -12.35 5.96
C GLU A 178 -16.29 -13.28 4.91
N LYS A 179 -15.42 -14.21 5.31
CA LYS A 179 -14.68 -15.12 4.41
C LYS A 179 -13.91 -14.34 3.33
N GLY A 180 -13.34 -13.20 3.71
CA GLY A 180 -12.50 -12.37 2.87
C GLY A 180 -11.06 -12.87 2.89
N ARG A 181 -10.50 -13.17 1.72
CA ARG A 181 -9.12 -13.65 1.59
C ARG A 181 -8.16 -12.46 1.52
N ILE A 182 -7.68 -12.02 2.69
CA ILE A 182 -6.66 -10.99 2.88
C ILE A 182 -5.70 -11.49 3.96
N PHE A 183 -4.43 -11.10 3.89
CA PHE A 183 -3.44 -11.51 4.87
C PHE A 183 -3.15 -10.39 5.86
N PHE A 184 -3.20 -10.75 7.14
CA PHE A 184 -2.90 -9.87 8.26
C PHE A 184 -1.83 -10.53 9.12
N ASN A 185 -0.67 -9.90 9.24
CA ASN A 185 0.38 -10.35 10.15
C ASN A 185 0.40 -9.43 11.34
N LYS A 186 0.12 -9.98 12.53
CA LYS A 186 0.22 -9.21 13.78
C LYS A 186 1.65 -8.73 13.94
N ILE A 187 1.82 -7.44 14.23
CA ILE A 187 3.13 -6.88 14.53
C ILE A 187 3.26 -6.85 16.05
N GLU A 188 4.35 -7.44 16.55
CA GLU A 188 4.68 -7.44 17.95
C GLU A 188 6.05 -6.79 18.12
N ARG A 189 6.16 -5.85 19.06
CA ARG A 189 7.47 -5.40 19.52
C ARG A 189 8.04 -6.50 20.39
N VAL A 190 9.09 -7.15 19.92
CA VAL A 190 9.88 -8.07 20.75
C VAL A 190 10.65 -7.19 21.75
N ARG A 191 10.37 -7.37 23.03
CA ARG A 191 11.09 -6.70 24.11
C ARG A 191 12.49 -7.27 24.28
#